data_AF-Q22TQ4-F1
#
_entry.id   AF-Q22TQ4-F1
#
_cell.length_a   1.000
_cell.length_b   1.000
_cell.length_c   1.000
_cell.angle_alpha   90.00
_cell.angle_beta   90.00
_cell.angle_gamma   90.00
#
_symmetry.space_group_name_H-M   'P 1'
#
loop_
_entity.id
_entity.type
_entity.pdbx_description
1 polymer ?
#
loop_
_entity_poly.entity_id
_entity_poly.type
_entity_poly.pdbx_seq_one_letter_code
_entity_poly.pdbx_strand_id
1 'polypeptide(L)'
;MSINQLILIISILIATLKAQCQSGQINDILNQKCLPCSINCQDCFSAGDDSCVNCAKNYFKSYSSTSTCVQSCQTGEFQNQNFQCAKCMVEGCAKCDFNQICLECNQNLMLDTKSNICYLREDTCSSKFDFIQQPFKLNQCVQSCPSPFYQNQMTQICEKNLQCLQFDRLSAQLNQRVTQIEQFQQKSYLIRANQCNFAVADQNFQIIYTQVLQNMTTFEKLYMPTPGQEYNQKSFIIGQYGGCTANKTLVVMDFIKNRIVFQQINLDQDYYLLYADTYNQILLKHNLLHIKV
;
A
#
# COMPACT_ATOMS: atom_id res chain seq x y z
N MET A 1 6.96 9.45 -59.08
CA MET A 1 7.63 9.02 -57.83
C MET A 1 7.20 7.60 -57.54
N SER A 2 8.15 6.68 -57.36
CA SER A 2 7.82 5.29 -57.07
C SER A 2 7.30 5.16 -55.62
N ILE A 3 6.43 4.17 -55.36
CA ILE A 3 5.89 3.89 -54.01
C ILE A 3 7.02 3.73 -52.97
N ASN A 4 8.18 3.20 -53.40
CA ASN A 4 9.36 3.06 -52.54
C ASN A 4 9.99 4.41 -52.17
N GLN A 5 9.91 5.43 -53.04
CA GLN A 5 10.34 6.78 -52.70
C GLN A 5 9.38 7.45 -51.71
N LEU A 6 8.06 7.22 -51.86
CA LEU A 6 7.06 7.75 -50.94
C LEU A 6 7.21 7.14 -49.53
N ILE A 7 7.45 5.83 -49.45
CA ILE A 7 7.73 5.13 -48.19
C ILE A 7 9.02 5.65 -47.55
N LEU A 8 10.09 5.86 -48.34
CA LEU A 8 11.34 6.44 -47.85
C LEU A 8 11.12 7.84 -47.25
N ILE A 9 10.40 8.70 -47.98
CA ILE A 9 10.10 10.07 -47.54
C ILE A 9 9.23 10.06 -46.29
N ILE A 10 8.23 9.17 -46.19
CA ILE A 10 7.39 9.00 -45.00
C ILE A 10 8.22 8.49 -43.82
N SER A 11 9.13 7.53 -44.02
CA SER A 11 10.02 7.05 -42.96
C SER A 11 11.03 8.11 -42.49
N ILE A 12 11.50 8.97 -43.39
CA ILE A 12 12.37 10.12 -43.06
C ILE A 12 11.55 11.20 -42.32
N LEU A 13 10.32 11.50 -42.76
CA LEU A 13 9.42 12.44 -42.06
C LEU A 13 9.05 11.97 -40.64
N ILE A 14 8.76 10.67 -40.48
CA ILE A 14 8.48 10.05 -39.17
C ILE A 14 9.73 10.05 -38.28
N ALA A 15 10.92 9.89 -38.85
CA ALA A 15 12.18 9.98 -38.13
C ALA A 15 12.52 11.42 -37.70
N THR A 16 12.12 12.43 -38.48
CA THR A 16 12.36 13.86 -38.18
C THR A 16 11.39 14.47 -37.16
N LEU A 17 10.33 13.76 -36.75
CA LEU A 17 9.32 14.28 -35.81
C LEU A 17 9.50 13.88 -34.35
N LYS A 18 10.56 13.14 -34.00
CA LYS A 18 10.91 12.88 -32.59
C LYS A 18 12.12 13.72 -32.22
N ALA A 19 11.89 14.88 -31.61
CA ALA A 19 12.91 15.48 -30.77
C ALA A 19 13.21 14.49 -29.62
N GLN A 20 14.26 13.68 -29.78
CA GLN A 20 14.71 12.74 -28.78
C GLN A 20 15.50 13.51 -27.72
N CYS A 21 14.79 14.00 -26.71
CA CYS A 21 15.42 14.50 -25.50
C CYS A 21 16.10 13.35 -24.73
N GLN A 22 17.19 13.65 -24.03
CA GLN A 22 17.91 12.66 -23.22
C GLN A 22 17.12 12.32 -21.94
N SER A 23 17.49 11.24 -21.24
CA SER A 23 16.92 10.94 -19.91
C SER A 23 17.13 12.14 -18.97
N GLY A 24 16.12 12.44 -18.15
CA GLY A 24 16.09 13.66 -17.35
C GLY A 24 15.70 14.94 -18.09
N GLN A 25 15.14 14.84 -19.30
CA GLN A 25 14.63 15.98 -20.05
C GLN A 25 13.25 15.70 -20.67
N ILE A 26 12.48 16.77 -20.87
CA ILE A 26 11.19 16.75 -21.57
C ILE A 26 11.24 17.61 -22.83
N ASN A 27 10.46 17.24 -23.84
CA ASN A 27 10.38 18.00 -25.08
C ASN A 27 9.39 19.17 -24.94
N ASP A 28 9.91 20.39 -25.02
CA ASP A 28 9.11 21.61 -25.13
C ASP A 28 8.82 21.88 -26.61
N ILE A 29 7.61 21.48 -27.02
CA ILE A 29 7.15 21.59 -28.41
C ILE A 29 7.03 23.06 -28.85
N LEU A 30 6.70 23.98 -27.92
CA LEU A 30 6.50 25.39 -28.25
C LEU A 30 7.83 26.07 -28.58
N ASN A 31 8.87 25.77 -27.80
CA ASN A 31 10.20 26.33 -27.99
C ASN A 31 11.17 25.41 -28.75
N GLN A 32 10.69 24.25 -29.20
CA GLN A 32 11.45 23.22 -29.91
C GLN A 32 12.77 22.85 -29.22
N LYS A 33 12.76 22.75 -27.89
CA LYS A 33 13.95 22.49 -27.07
C LYS A 33 13.69 21.42 -26.02
N CYS A 34 14.76 20.84 -25.49
CA CYS A 34 14.66 19.96 -24.34
C CYS A 34 14.79 20.78 -23.04
N LEU A 35 13.80 20.66 -22.16
CA LEU A 35 13.83 21.25 -20.82
C LEU A 35 14.32 20.20 -19.82
N PRO A 36 15.23 20.55 -18.90
CA PRO A 36 15.66 19.63 -17.85
C PRO A 36 14.53 19.39 -16.85
N CYS A 37 14.51 18.20 -16.28
CA CYS A 37 13.73 17.91 -15.07
C CYS A 37 14.27 18.69 -13.87
N SER A 38 13.46 18.77 -12.81
CA SER A 38 13.94 19.18 -11.49
C SER A 38 15.14 18.36 -11.04
N ILE A 39 16.03 18.96 -10.27
CA ILE A 39 17.23 18.31 -9.72
C ILE A 39 16.92 17.10 -8.82
N ASN A 40 15.69 17.05 -8.28
CA ASN A 40 15.23 15.96 -7.43
C ASN A 40 14.72 14.74 -8.25
N CYS A 41 14.47 14.93 -9.55
CA CYS A 41 13.98 13.89 -10.44
C CYS A 41 15.11 13.30 -11.30
N GLN A 42 15.09 11.99 -11.51
CA GLN A 42 15.85 11.35 -12.58
C GLN A 42 15.13 11.47 -13.92
N ASP A 43 13.81 11.25 -13.93
CA ASP A 43 12.93 11.42 -15.09
C ASP A 43 11.66 12.14 -14.65
N CYS A 44 11.05 12.92 -15.53
CA CYS A 44 9.86 13.71 -15.23
C CYS A 44 8.93 13.80 -16.45
N PHE A 45 7.65 14.08 -16.21
CA PHE A 45 6.68 14.38 -17.28
C PHE A 45 6.44 15.89 -17.45
N SER A 46 6.96 16.70 -16.53
CA SER A 46 6.95 18.17 -16.54
C SER A 46 8.21 18.68 -15.80
N ALA A 47 8.64 19.91 -16.06
CA ALA A 47 9.86 20.48 -15.44
C ALA A 47 9.71 20.81 -13.94
N GLY A 48 8.51 20.68 -13.37
CA GLY A 48 8.25 20.96 -11.96
C GLY A 48 8.79 19.91 -10.98
N ASP A 49 8.97 20.31 -9.72
CA ASP A 49 9.45 19.44 -8.62
C ASP A 49 8.44 18.36 -8.19
N ASP A 50 7.18 18.52 -8.59
CA ASP A 50 6.04 17.62 -8.34
C ASP A 50 5.71 16.73 -9.54
N SER A 51 6.60 16.70 -10.53
CA SER A 51 6.36 16.05 -11.82
C SER A 51 7.34 14.92 -12.11
N CYS A 52 7.98 14.38 -11.07
CA CYS A 52 8.93 13.28 -11.19
C CYS A 52 8.22 11.95 -11.52
N VAL A 53 8.81 11.18 -12.43
CA VAL A 53 8.48 9.76 -12.64
C VAL A 53 9.37 8.90 -11.75
N ASN A 54 10.68 9.18 -11.79
CA ASN A 54 11.72 8.52 -11.01
C ASN A 54 12.50 9.57 -10.20
N CYS A 55 12.92 9.21 -8.99
CA CYS A 55 13.72 10.09 -8.15
C CYS A 55 15.20 10.00 -8.48
N ALA A 56 15.91 11.13 -8.36
CA ALA A 56 17.36 11.17 -8.47
C ALA A 56 18.02 10.31 -7.40
N LYS A 57 19.31 10.01 -7.56
CA LYS A 57 20.08 9.24 -6.59
C LYS A 57 20.02 9.90 -5.20
N ASN A 58 19.77 9.10 -4.16
CA ASN A 58 19.57 9.51 -2.76
C ASN A 58 18.27 10.29 -2.48
N TYR A 59 17.33 10.32 -3.42
CA TYR A 59 15.98 10.81 -3.21
C TYR A 59 14.98 9.66 -3.22
N PHE A 60 13.86 9.85 -2.53
CA PHE A 60 12.80 8.88 -2.33
C PHE A 60 11.46 9.48 -2.76
N LYS A 61 10.52 8.64 -3.21
CA LYS A 61 9.17 9.14 -3.47
C LYS A 61 8.51 9.58 -2.18
N SER A 62 7.89 10.75 -2.17
CA SER A 62 7.11 11.24 -1.05
C SER A 62 5.91 10.32 -0.79
N TYR A 63 5.53 10.19 0.48
CA TYR A 63 4.30 9.50 0.87
C TYR A 63 3.05 10.24 0.36
N SER A 64 3.06 11.58 0.42
CA SER A 64 1.92 12.43 0.03
C SER A 64 1.72 12.54 -1.47
N SER A 65 2.76 12.27 -2.27
CA SER A 65 2.70 12.33 -3.74
C SER A 65 3.79 11.48 -4.37
N THR A 66 3.40 10.53 -5.21
CA THR A 66 4.34 9.65 -5.93
C THR A 66 5.11 10.34 -7.06
N SER A 67 4.74 11.59 -7.38
CA SER A 67 5.42 12.45 -8.34
C SER A 67 6.34 13.49 -7.71
N THR A 68 6.44 13.50 -6.38
CA THR A 68 7.38 14.36 -5.64
C THR A 68 8.49 13.50 -5.04
N CYS A 69 9.72 13.97 -5.18
CA CYS A 69 10.91 13.30 -4.64
C CYS A 69 11.51 14.11 -3.49
N VAL A 70 11.79 13.43 -2.36
CA VAL A 70 12.31 14.04 -1.13
C VAL A 70 13.62 13.37 -0.72
N GLN A 71 14.51 14.14 -0.10
CA GLN A 71 15.81 13.62 0.37
C GLN A 71 15.69 12.85 1.69
N SER A 72 14.65 13.11 2.47
CA SER A 72 14.35 12.43 3.72
C SER A 72 12.84 12.34 3.91
N CYS A 73 12.37 11.21 4.45
CA CYS A 73 10.96 11.06 4.81
C CYS A 73 10.59 11.98 5.98
N GLN A 74 9.31 12.34 6.07
CA GLN A 74 8.85 13.24 7.12
C GLN A 74 8.83 12.57 8.49
N THR A 75 8.63 13.35 9.56
CA THR A 75 8.45 12.77 10.89
C THR A 75 7.22 11.85 10.89
N GLY A 76 7.35 10.66 11.49
CA GLY A 76 6.32 9.62 11.43
C GLY A 76 6.32 8.82 10.13
N GLU A 77 7.36 8.95 9.32
CA GLU A 77 7.57 8.14 8.12
C GLU A 77 8.94 7.45 8.13
N PHE A 78 9.07 6.39 7.35
CA PHE A 78 10.30 5.64 7.13
C PHE A 78 10.49 5.35 5.64
N GLN A 79 11.73 5.10 5.23
CA GLN A 79 12.04 4.66 3.88
C GLN A 79 11.78 3.15 3.76
N ASN A 80 10.90 2.75 2.85
CA ASN A 80 10.64 1.36 2.55
C ASN A 80 11.68 0.77 1.56
N GLN A 81 11.59 -0.54 1.31
CA GLN A 81 12.49 -1.25 0.41
C GLN A 81 12.43 -0.77 -1.06
N ASN A 82 11.37 -0.05 -1.44
CA ASN A 82 11.16 0.48 -2.79
C ASN A 82 11.65 1.93 -2.95
N PHE A 83 12.43 2.46 -2.00
CA PHE A 83 12.87 3.87 -2.01
C PHE A 83 11.69 4.87 -1.99
N GLN A 84 10.67 4.55 -1.20
CA GLN A 84 9.51 5.42 -1.00
C GLN A 84 9.30 5.66 0.48
N CYS A 85 8.80 6.84 0.82
CA CYS A 85 8.38 7.15 2.18
C CYS A 85 7.04 6.50 2.47
N ALA A 86 6.95 5.85 3.63
CA ALA A 86 5.76 5.21 4.13
C ALA A 86 5.55 5.60 5.60
N LYS A 87 4.29 5.71 6.02
CA LYS A 87 3.96 6.07 7.41
C LYS A 87 4.30 4.95 8.40
N CYS A 88 4.73 5.35 9.58
CA CYS A 88 4.80 4.47 10.74
C CYS A 88 3.38 4.07 11.19
N MET A 89 3.19 2.79 11.52
CA MET A 89 1.89 2.27 11.93
C MET A 89 1.53 2.58 13.39
N VAL A 90 2.53 2.82 14.24
CA VAL A 90 2.32 3.16 15.65
C VAL A 90 1.94 4.64 15.76
N GLU A 91 0.73 4.93 16.25
CA GLU A 91 0.29 6.32 16.44
C GLU A 91 1.24 7.05 17.41
N GLY A 92 1.57 8.30 17.07
CA GLY A 92 2.54 9.06 17.85
C GLY A 92 4.00 8.67 17.63
N CYS A 93 4.31 7.66 16.82
CA CYS A 93 5.70 7.34 16.48
C CYS A 93 6.31 8.41 15.56
N ALA A 94 7.49 8.91 15.92
CA ALA A 94 8.26 9.87 15.14
C ALA A 94 9.24 9.19 14.18
N LYS A 95 9.77 8.01 14.56
CA LYS A 95 10.70 7.22 13.74
C LYS A 95 10.50 5.73 13.97
N CYS A 96 10.33 4.98 12.89
CA CYS A 96 10.19 3.53 12.93
C CYS A 96 11.15 2.84 11.95
N ASP A 97 11.40 1.55 12.17
CA ASP A 97 12.15 0.71 11.24
C ASP A 97 11.26 0.05 10.17
N PHE A 98 11.87 -0.76 9.31
CA PHE A 98 11.15 -1.47 8.25
C PHE A 98 10.14 -2.51 8.77
N ASN A 99 10.31 -2.99 10.01
CA ASN A 99 9.41 -3.92 10.68
C ASN A 99 8.29 -3.19 11.44
N GLN A 100 8.16 -1.87 11.30
CA GLN A 100 7.21 -1.03 12.04
C GLN A 100 7.46 -1.01 13.55
N ILE A 101 8.68 -1.32 13.97
CA ILE A 101 9.11 -1.14 15.35
C ILE A 101 9.39 0.34 15.53
N CYS A 102 8.69 0.97 16.47
CA CYS A 102 8.88 2.36 16.81
C CYS A 102 10.20 2.51 17.58
N LEU A 103 11.07 3.37 17.07
CA LEU A 103 12.38 3.68 17.64
C LEU A 103 12.34 4.96 18.48
N GLU A 104 11.45 5.89 18.11
CA GLU A 104 11.32 7.19 18.74
C GLU A 104 9.87 7.66 18.64
N CYS A 105 9.27 8.07 19.77
CA CYS A 105 7.96 8.70 19.80
C CYS A 105 8.05 10.21 19.62
N ASN A 106 6.96 10.84 19.18
CA ASN A 106 6.85 12.30 19.11
C ASN A 106 7.04 12.95 20.48
N GLN A 107 7.30 14.26 20.45
CA GLN A 107 7.45 15.06 21.66
C GLN A 107 6.25 14.87 22.59
N ASN A 108 6.52 14.85 23.90
CA ASN A 108 5.54 14.66 24.96
C ASN A 108 4.88 13.27 25.03
N LEU A 109 5.34 12.31 24.22
CA LEU A 109 5.01 10.90 24.36
C LEU A 109 6.19 10.13 24.97
N MET A 110 5.90 8.90 25.42
CA MET A 110 6.87 7.93 25.92
C MET A 110 6.73 6.63 25.13
N LEU A 111 7.87 5.99 24.86
CA LEU A 111 7.94 4.71 24.16
C LEU A 111 7.90 3.55 25.15
N ASP A 112 6.90 2.68 25.02
CA ASP A 112 6.97 1.33 25.57
C ASP A 112 7.53 0.38 24.51
N THR A 113 8.80 0.03 24.66
CA THR A 113 9.52 -0.86 23.75
C THR A 113 9.02 -2.29 23.78
N LYS A 114 8.41 -2.75 24.87
CA LYS A 114 7.89 -4.13 24.98
C LYS A 114 6.62 -4.32 24.19
N SER A 115 5.73 -3.32 24.24
CA SER A 115 4.43 -3.36 23.56
C SER A 115 4.46 -2.63 22.21
N ASN A 116 5.57 -1.96 21.87
CA ASN A 116 5.75 -1.17 20.65
C ASN A 116 4.70 -0.06 20.49
N ILE A 117 4.43 0.70 21.56
CA ILE A 117 3.44 1.77 21.59
C ILE A 117 4.03 3.09 22.09
N CYS A 118 3.46 4.19 21.62
CA CYS A 118 3.67 5.52 22.20
C CYS A 118 2.46 5.88 23.06
N TYR A 119 2.70 6.39 24.27
CA TYR A 119 1.66 6.84 25.19
C TYR A 119 1.99 8.22 25.76
N LEU A 120 0.96 8.94 26.19
CA LEU A 120 1.09 10.29 26.74
C LEU A 120 1.97 10.31 28.00
N ARG A 121 2.89 11.28 28.08
CA ARG A 121 3.67 11.54 29.30
C ARG A 121 2.81 12.26 30.34
N GLU A 122 2.90 11.85 31.60
CA GLU A 122 2.06 12.36 32.71
C GLU A 122 2.05 13.89 32.85
N ASP A 123 3.19 14.57 32.65
CA ASP A 123 3.32 16.03 32.82
C ASP A 123 2.89 16.86 31.59
N THR A 124 2.31 16.22 30.57
CA THR A 124 1.98 16.88 29.31
C THR A 124 0.65 17.63 29.35
N CYS A 125 -0.31 17.10 30.08
CA CYS A 125 -1.67 17.61 30.18
C CYS A 125 -2.00 17.98 31.62
N SER A 126 -2.77 19.06 31.81
CA SER A 126 -3.19 19.52 33.15
C SER A 126 -4.07 18.51 33.88
N SER A 127 -4.83 17.69 33.14
CA SER A 127 -5.68 16.63 33.67
C SER A 127 -5.19 15.26 33.20
N LYS A 128 -5.19 14.29 34.14
CA LYS A 128 -4.80 12.90 33.90
C LYS A 128 -5.79 12.12 33.03
N PHE A 129 -6.93 12.71 32.67
CA PHE A 129 -7.96 12.07 31.84
C PHE A 129 -8.05 12.69 30.44
N ASP A 130 -7.21 13.68 30.14
CA ASP A 130 -7.22 14.33 28.84
C ASP A 130 -6.48 13.48 27.82
N PHE A 131 -6.86 13.65 26.56
CA PHE A 131 -6.25 12.99 25.41
C PHE A 131 -5.43 14.00 24.61
N ILE A 132 -4.36 13.55 23.98
CA ILE A 132 -3.57 14.36 23.06
C ILE A 132 -3.77 13.90 21.61
N GLN A 133 -3.62 14.80 20.66
CA GLN A 133 -3.67 14.49 19.23
C GLN A 133 -2.50 15.17 18.49
N GLN A 134 -2.25 14.76 17.24
CA GLN A 134 -1.28 15.46 16.38
C GLN A 134 -1.56 16.97 16.37
N PRO A 135 -0.56 17.83 16.58
CA PRO A 135 0.89 17.58 16.51
C PRO A 135 1.58 17.24 17.86
N PHE A 136 0.86 16.74 18.87
CA PHE A 136 1.40 16.29 20.17
C PHE A 136 2.14 17.38 20.97
N LYS A 137 1.62 18.61 20.99
CA LYS A 137 2.23 19.74 21.72
C LYS A 137 1.78 19.80 23.18
N LEU A 138 2.63 20.37 24.02
CA LEU A 138 2.38 20.60 25.44
C LEU A 138 1.06 21.37 25.66
N ASN A 139 0.25 20.93 26.63
CA ASN A 139 -1.04 21.53 27.00
C ASN A 139 -2.07 21.65 25.84
N GLN A 140 -1.86 20.98 24.70
CA GLN A 140 -2.86 20.85 23.62
C GLN A 140 -3.67 19.57 23.78
N CYS A 141 -4.28 19.40 24.94
CA CYS A 141 -5.04 18.21 25.30
C CYS A 141 -6.55 18.48 25.23
N VAL A 142 -7.33 17.45 24.95
CA VAL A 142 -8.78 17.51 24.81
C VAL A 142 -9.42 16.51 25.77
N GLN A 143 -10.50 16.91 26.42
CA GLN A 143 -11.27 16.02 27.29
C GLN A 143 -12.00 14.93 26.49
N SER A 144 -12.24 15.17 25.20
CA SER A 144 -12.83 14.21 24.28
C SER A 144 -12.26 14.40 22.88
N CYS A 145 -11.89 13.30 22.23
CA CYS A 145 -11.38 13.34 20.86
C CYS A 145 -12.48 13.78 19.88
N PRO A 146 -12.19 14.77 19.01
CA PRO A 146 -13.13 15.17 17.98
C PRO A 146 -13.29 14.09 16.91
N SER A 147 -14.46 13.98 16.28
CA SER A 147 -14.64 13.14 15.09
C SER A 147 -13.65 13.56 14.00
N PRO A 148 -12.98 12.64 13.27
CA PRO A 148 -13.19 11.18 13.20
C PRO A 148 -12.29 10.35 14.15
N PHE A 149 -11.75 10.97 15.20
CA PHE A 149 -10.83 10.31 16.12
C PHE A 149 -11.58 9.65 17.28
N TYR A 150 -11.13 8.47 17.69
CA TYR A 150 -11.57 7.81 18.92
C TYR A 150 -10.54 7.99 20.02
N GLN A 151 -11.00 7.83 21.25
CA GLN A 151 -10.19 7.96 22.46
C GLN A 151 -9.55 6.61 22.80
N ASN A 152 -8.22 6.51 22.73
CA ASN A 152 -7.53 5.33 23.23
C ASN A 152 -7.16 5.54 24.71
N GLN A 153 -7.86 4.84 25.60
CA GLN A 153 -7.67 4.95 27.06
C GLN A 153 -6.30 4.42 27.53
N MET A 154 -5.68 3.51 26.79
CA MET A 154 -4.39 2.93 27.15
C MET A 154 -3.24 3.89 26.84
N THR A 155 -3.30 4.57 25.69
CA THR A 155 -2.25 5.49 25.23
C THR A 155 -2.53 6.95 25.59
N GLN A 156 -3.79 7.28 25.92
CA GLN A 156 -4.31 8.64 26.06
C GLN A 156 -4.11 9.51 24.81
N ILE A 157 -4.14 8.86 23.65
CA ILE A 157 -4.02 9.50 22.34
C ILE A 157 -5.36 9.42 21.61
N CYS A 158 -5.70 10.50 20.90
CA CYS A 158 -6.76 10.49 19.91
C CYS A 158 -6.27 9.81 18.64
N GLU A 159 -6.78 8.62 18.39
CA GLU A 159 -6.40 7.79 17.27
C GLU A 159 -7.46 7.91 16.18
N LYS A 160 -7.02 8.07 14.92
CA LYS A 160 -7.97 8.08 13.81
C LYS A 160 -8.48 6.66 13.64
N ASN A 161 -9.80 6.47 13.58
CA ASN A 161 -10.33 5.17 13.20
C ASN A 161 -9.82 4.85 11.78
N LEU A 162 -9.02 3.80 11.61
CA LEU A 162 -8.58 3.34 10.28
C LEU A 162 -9.79 2.93 9.42
N GLN A 163 -10.94 2.62 10.03
CA GLN A 163 -12.23 2.43 9.34
C GLN A 163 -12.85 3.75 8.81
N CYS A 164 -12.37 4.92 9.25
CA CYS A 164 -12.78 6.25 8.77
C CYS A 164 -11.75 6.92 7.84
N LEU A 165 -10.59 6.32 7.59
CA LEU A 165 -9.68 6.74 6.51
C LEU A 165 -10.32 6.61 5.10
N GLN A 166 -11.51 6.00 5.01
CA GLN A 166 -12.30 5.86 3.79
C GLN A 166 -12.72 7.19 3.14
N PHE A 167 -12.47 8.35 3.77
CA PHE A 167 -12.75 9.66 3.19
C PHE A 167 -11.53 10.45 2.69
N ASP A 168 -10.29 10.04 3.03
CA ASP A 168 -9.10 10.65 2.45
C ASP A 168 -8.66 9.85 1.22
N ARG A 169 -9.11 10.36 0.07
CA ARG A 169 -8.90 9.87 -1.29
C ARG A 169 -7.41 9.74 -1.65
N LEU A 170 -6.76 8.67 -1.23
CA LEU A 170 -5.74 8.02 -2.05
C LEU A 170 -6.42 6.78 -2.62
N SER A 171 -6.73 6.82 -3.91
CA SER A 171 -7.28 5.68 -4.63
C SER A 171 -6.40 4.47 -4.36
N ALA A 172 -6.85 3.57 -3.47
CA ALA A 172 -6.23 2.28 -3.30
C ALA A 172 -6.43 1.55 -4.64
N GLN A 173 -5.42 1.61 -5.51
CA GLN A 173 -5.49 1.02 -6.83
C GLN A 173 -5.22 -0.47 -6.71
N LEU A 174 -6.22 -1.27 -7.08
CA LEU A 174 -6.03 -2.70 -7.29
C LEU A 174 -5.41 -2.90 -8.68
N ASN A 175 -4.08 -2.94 -8.74
CA ASN A 175 -3.32 -3.04 -10.00
C ASN A 175 -3.27 -4.46 -10.59
N GLN A 176 -3.90 -5.43 -9.91
CA GLN A 176 -3.95 -6.82 -10.33
C GLN A 176 -5.28 -7.16 -10.98
N ARG A 177 -5.25 -8.13 -11.90
CA ARG A 177 -6.47 -8.62 -12.56
C ARG A 177 -7.42 -9.21 -11.51
N VAL A 178 -8.65 -8.69 -11.47
CA VAL A 178 -9.72 -9.21 -10.62
C VAL A 178 -10.13 -10.61 -11.09
N THR A 179 -10.27 -11.54 -10.16
CA THR A 179 -10.61 -12.95 -10.40
C THR A 179 -11.92 -13.37 -9.74
N GLN A 180 -12.33 -12.72 -8.65
CA GLN A 180 -13.57 -13.00 -7.93
C GLN A 180 -14.06 -11.76 -7.19
N ILE A 181 -15.38 -11.61 -7.09
CA ILE A 181 -16.07 -10.55 -6.33
C ILE A 181 -17.19 -11.22 -5.54
N GLU A 182 -17.21 -11.00 -4.22
CA GLU A 182 -18.24 -11.49 -3.32
C GLU A 182 -18.95 -10.33 -2.63
N GLN A 183 -20.25 -10.47 -2.36
CA GLN A 183 -20.95 -9.51 -1.51
C GLN A 183 -20.36 -9.57 -0.10
N PHE A 184 -19.99 -8.42 0.45
CA PHE A 184 -19.33 -8.29 1.74
C PHE A 184 -20.09 -7.27 2.58
N GLN A 185 -20.60 -7.69 3.74
CA GLN A 185 -21.51 -6.87 4.55
C GLN A 185 -22.74 -6.37 3.73
N GLN A 186 -23.55 -5.46 4.30
CA GLN A 186 -24.82 -5.05 3.68
C GLN A 186 -24.64 -4.20 2.41
N LYS A 187 -23.49 -3.52 2.23
CA LYS A 187 -23.29 -2.51 1.16
C LYS A 187 -21.83 -2.41 0.64
N SER A 188 -21.09 -3.51 0.68
CA SER A 188 -19.72 -3.55 0.16
C SER A 188 -19.43 -4.87 -0.58
N TYR A 189 -18.29 -4.92 -1.24
CA TYR A 189 -17.82 -6.09 -1.98
C TYR A 189 -16.40 -6.45 -1.55
N LEU A 190 -16.13 -7.74 -1.38
CA LEU A 190 -14.79 -8.27 -1.20
C LEU A 190 -14.31 -8.79 -2.55
N ILE A 191 -13.22 -8.20 -3.03
CA ILE A 191 -12.63 -8.44 -4.34
C ILE A 191 -11.33 -9.21 -4.14
N ARG A 192 -11.14 -10.26 -4.92
CA ARG A 192 -9.88 -11.01 -5.02
C ARG A 192 -9.29 -10.83 -6.41
N ALA A 193 -7.99 -10.60 -6.44
CA ALA A 193 -7.21 -10.45 -7.65
C ALA A 193 -5.98 -11.38 -7.62
N ASN A 194 -5.27 -11.44 -8.75
CA ASN A 194 -4.04 -12.21 -8.87
C ASN A 194 -2.99 -11.84 -7.80
N GLN A 195 -2.01 -12.71 -7.61
CA GLN A 195 -0.87 -12.49 -6.71
C GLN A 195 -1.30 -12.27 -5.26
N CYS A 196 -2.34 -12.98 -4.82
CA CYS A 196 -2.89 -12.87 -3.46
C CYS A 196 -3.26 -11.42 -3.05
N ASN A 197 -3.73 -10.63 -4.02
CA ASN A 197 -4.25 -9.29 -3.80
C ASN A 197 -5.75 -9.33 -3.50
N PHE A 198 -6.16 -8.53 -2.54
CA PHE A 198 -7.55 -8.39 -2.12
C PHE A 198 -7.89 -6.92 -2.02
N ALA A 199 -9.17 -6.60 -2.16
CA ALA A 199 -9.68 -5.26 -1.94
C ALA A 199 -11.09 -5.32 -1.38
N VAL A 200 -11.45 -4.35 -0.54
CA VAL A 200 -12.84 -4.09 -0.19
C VAL A 200 -13.30 -2.88 -0.99
N ALA A 201 -14.46 -2.96 -1.61
CA ALA A 201 -15.08 -1.88 -2.38
C ALA A 201 -16.46 -1.53 -1.84
N ASP A 202 -16.90 -0.29 -2.02
CA ASP A 202 -18.26 0.13 -1.67
C ASP A 202 -19.29 -0.32 -2.72
N GLN A 203 -20.57 0.04 -2.50
CA GLN A 203 -21.67 -0.23 -3.43
C GLN A 203 -21.50 0.36 -4.84
N ASN A 204 -20.59 1.31 -5.04
CA ASN A 204 -20.26 1.92 -6.32
C ASN A 204 -18.98 1.35 -6.94
N PHE A 205 -18.45 0.25 -6.39
CA PHE A 205 -17.14 -0.33 -6.75
C PHE A 205 -15.96 0.62 -6.53
N GLN A 206 -16.10 1.62 -5.66
CA GLN A 206 -14.97 2.43 -5.24
C GLN A 206 -14.14 1.63 -4.23
N ILE A 207 -12.86 1.41 -4.53
CA ILE A 207 -11.97 0.67 -3.63
C ILE A 207 -11.77 1.45 -2.34
N ILE A 208 -12.15 0.82 -1.23
CA ILE A 208 -12.04 1.30 0.13
C ILE A 208 -10.62 1.05 0.65
N TYR A 209 -10.14 -0.18 0.55
CA TYR A 209 -8.76 -0.54 0.87
C TYR A 209 -8.31 -1.77 0.09
N THR A 210 -6.99 -1.96 -0.03
CA THR A 210 -6.38 -3.15 -0.62
C THR A 210 -5.51 -3.85 0.41
N GLN A 211 -5.34 -5.16 0.25
CA GLN A 211 -4.50 -5.99 1.09
C GLN A 211 -3.77 -7.02 0.23
N VAL A 212 -2.47 -7.18 0.47
CA VAL A 212 -1.68 -8.26 -0.13
C VAL A 212 -1.32 -9.25 0.97
N LEU A 213 -1.81 -10.49 0.86
CA LEU A 213 -1.57 -11.50 1.90
C LEU A 213 -0.20 -12.17 1.78
N GLN A 214 0.36 -12.21 0.56
CA GLN A 214 1.73 -12.61 0.32
C GLN A 214 2.30 -11.84 -0.85
N ASN A 215 3.36 -11.07 -0.61
CA ASN A 215 4.05 -10.32 -1.64
C ASN A 215 5.35 -11.06 -2.01
N MET A 216 5.41 -11.60 -3.22
CA MET A 216 6.60 -12.29 -3.73
C MET A 216 7.01 -11.71 -5.08
N THR A 217 8.26 -11.29 -5.20
CA THR A 217 8.84 -10.83 -6.48
C THR A 217 8.93 -11.95 -7.52
N THR A 218 8.90 -13.21 -7.08
CA THR A 218 8.95 -14.40 -7.95
C THR A 218 7.57 -14.98 -8.28
N PHE A 219 6.47 -14.36 -7.80
CA PHE A 219 5.13 -14.92 -7.97
C PHE A 219 4.80 -15.23 -9.42
N GLU A 220 5.05 -14.27 -10.32
CA GLU A 220 4.75 -14.43 -11.75
C GLU A 220 5.50 -15.63 -12.36
N LYS A 221 6.79 -15.75 -12.03
CA LYS A 221 7.64 -16.84 -12.54
C LYS A 221 7.19 -18.21 -12.05
N LEU A 222 6.72 -18.29 -10.80
CA LEU A 222 6.38 -19.56 -10.15
C LEU A 222 4.94 -20.00 -10.40
N TYR A 223 4.01 -19.05 -10.53
CA TYR A 223 2.56 -19.32 -10.52
C TYR A 223 1.80 -18.76 -11.72
N MET A 224 2.44 -17.93 -12.56
CA MET A 224 1.83 -17.30 -13.74
C MET A 224 2.68 -17.57 -15.00
N PRO A 225 2.80 -18.83 -15.44
CA PRO A 225 3.54 -19.18 -16.66
C PRO A 225 2.96 -18.48 -17.91
N THR A 226 1.69 -18.08 -17.85
CA THR A 226 1.04 -17.20 -18.83
C THR A 226 0.83 -15.81 -18.21
N PRO A 227 1.23 -14.72 -18.89
CA PRO A 227 1.05 -13.37 -18.37
C PRO A 227 -0.41 -13.07 -17.98
N GLY A 228 -0.62 -12.57 -16.76
CA GLY A 228 -1.94 -12.14 -16.28
C GLY A 228 -2.92 -13.26 -15.88
N GLN A 229 -2.49 -14.53 -15.87
CA GLN A 229 -3.32 -15.65 -15.42
C GLN A 229 -2.55 -16.57 -14.47
N GLU A 230 -3.13 -16.82 -13.30
CA GLU A 230 -2.65 -17.85 -12.38
C GLU A 230 -2.95 -19.25 -12.96
N TYR A 231 -1.93 -20.10 -13.04
CA TYR A 231 -2.09 -21.48 -13.51
C TYR A 231 -2.95 -22.31 -12.54
N ASN A 232 -2.66 -22.16 -11.24
CA ASN A 232 -3.48 -22.65 -10.16
C ASN A 232 -3.81 -21.47 -9.24
N GLN A 233 -5.09 -21.31 -8.89
CA GLN A 233 -5.48 -20.24 -7.97
C GLN A 233 -4.80 -20.43 -6.62
N LYS A 234 -4.00 -19.43 -6.21
CA LYS A 234 -3.29 -19.44 -4.92
C LYS A 234 -4.02 -18.67 -3.84
N SER A 235 -5.05 -17.92 -4.21
CA SER A 235 -5.88 -17.13 -3.30
C SER A 235 -7.31 -17.65 -3.26
N PHE A 236 -8.07 -17.29 -2.22
CA PHE A 236 -9.50 -17.62 -2.12
C PHE A 236 -10.26 -16.61 -1.27
N ILE A 237 -11.59 -16.53 -1.46
CA ILE A 237 -12.54 -15.82 -0.57
C ILE A 237 -13.55 -16.83 -0.02
N ILE A 238 -13.88 -16.72 1.27
CA ILE A 238 -14.90 -17.50 1.96
C ILE A 238 -15.64 -16.59 2.94
N GLY A 239 -16.83 -16.13 2.56
CA GLY A 239 -17.59 -15.18 3.36
C GLY A 239 -16.78 -13.91 3.65
N GLN A 240 -16.46 -13.67 4.92
CA GLN A 240 -15.64 -12.53 5.36
C GLN A 240 -14.12 -12.77 5.33
N TYR A 241 -13.70 -13.98 4.99
CA TYR A 241 -12.31 -14.38 5.03
C TYR A 241 -11.70 -14.42 3.63
N GLY A 242 -10.41 -14.11 3.55
CA GLY A 242 -9.61 -14.34 2.35
C GLY A 242 -8.28 -14.97 2.73
N GLY A 243 -7.74 -15.82 1.85
CA GLY A 243 -6.52 -16.53 2.13
C GLY A 243 -5.60 -16.70 0.92
N CYS A 244 -4.35 -17.06 1.21
CA CYS A 244 -3.29 -17.27 0.23
C CYS A 244 -2.44 -18.49 0.58
N THR A 245 -2.16 -19.36 -0.39
CA THR A 245 -1.41 -20.62 -0.25
C THR A 245 -0.05 -20.63 -0.97
N ALA A 246 0.42 -19.47 -1.43
CA ALA A 246 1.71 -19.37 -2.12
C ALA A 246 2.91 -19.51 -1.15
N ASN A 247 4.10 -19.69 -1.70
CA ASN A 247 5.37 -19.75 -0.97
C ASN A 247 5.42 -20.71 0.23
N LYS A 248 4.82 -21.90 0.10
CA LYS A 248 4.76 -22.87 1.20
C LYS A 248 4.19 -22.28 2.49
N THR A 249 3.30 -21.31 2.33
CA THR A 249 2.71 -20.54 3.42
C THR A 249 1.21 -20.48 3.18
N LEU A 250 0.46 -20.74 4.24
CA LEU A 250 -0.98 -20.57 4.26
C LEU A 250 -1.31 -19.44 5.22
N VAL A 251 -1.90 -18.38 4.71
CA VAL A 251 -2.40 -17.24 5.48
C VAL A 251 -3.89 -17.10 5.24
N VAL A 252 -4.65 -16.83 6.30
CA VAL A 252 -6.07 -16.49 6.26
C VAL A 252 -6.29 -15.21 7.07
N MET A 253 -6.96 -14.25 6.46
CA MET A 253 -7.31 -12.97 7.04
C MET A 253 -8.82 -12.85 7.19
N ASP A 254 -9.25 -12.28 8.33
CA ASP A 254 -10.61 -11.81 8.55
C ASP A 254 -10.69 -10.34 8.10
N PHE A 255 -11.43 -10.08 7.01
CA PHE A 255 -11.55 -8.73 6.43
C PHE A 255 -12.49 -7.81 7.22
N ILE A 256 -13.28 -8.35 8.15
CA ILE A 256 -14.08 -7.54 9.09
C ILE A 256 -13.20 -7.10 10.27
N LYS A 257 -12.44 -8.04 10.85
CA LYS A 257 -11.54 -7.75 11.99
C LYS A 257 -10.21 -7.15 11.55
N ASN A 258 -9.95 -7.11 10.25
CA ASN A 258 -8.72 -6.62 9.64
C ASN A 258 -7.45 -7.23 10.26
N ARG A 259 -7.42 -8.56 10.45
CA ARG A 259 -6.28 -9.27 11.03
C ARG A 259 -6.14 -10.67 10.48
N ILE A 260 -4.90 -11.18 10.47
CA ILE A 260 -4.63 -12.59 10.19
C ILE A 260 -5.21 -13.44 11.32
N VAL A 261 -6.04 -14.42 10.98
CA VAL A 261 -6.68 -15.35 11.93
C VAL A 261 -6.06 -16.74 11.89
N PHE A 262 -5.37 -17.08 10.80
CA PHE A 262 -4.61 -18.31 10.68
C PHE A 262 -3.37 -18.07 9.84
N GLN A 263 -2.23 -18.59 10.30
CA GLN A 263 -0.99 -18.59 9.54
C GLN A 263 -0.20 -19.85 9.81
N GLN A 264 0.24 -20.50 8.74
CA GLN A 264 1.18 -21.60 8.79
C GLN A 264 2.26 -21.38 7.73
N ILE A 265 3.52 -21.38 8.17
CA ILE A 265 4.70 -21.19 7.33
C ILE A 265 5.47 -22.50 7.20
N ASN A 266 6.45 -22.55 6.29
CA ASN A 266 7.37 -23.69 6.12
C ASN A 266 6.65 -25.02 5.82
N LEU A 267 5.60 -24.96 5.01
CA LEU A 267 4.95 -26.17 4.51
C LEU A 267 5.89 -26.94 3.58
N ASP A 268 5.74 -28.25 3.50
CA ASP A 268 6.57 -29.06 2.59
C ASP A 268 6.39 -28.63 1.14
N GLN A 269 5.15 -28.29 0.78
CA GLN A 269 4.70 -27.86 -0.55
C GLN A 269 3.56 -26.84 -0.42
N ASP A 270 3.23 -26.17 -1.53
CA ASP A 270 2.03 -25.33 -1.61
C ASP A 270 0.77 -26.18 -1.59
N TYR A 271 -0.23 -25.75 -0.81
CA TYR A 271 -1.56 -26.32 -0.88
C TYR A 271 -2.38 -25.74 -2.03
N TYR A 272 -3.24 -26.59 -2.60
CA TYR A 272 -4.24 -26.19 -3.59
C TYR A 272 -5.62 -26.21 -2.97
N LEU A 273 -6.38 -25.13 -3.16
CA LEU A 273 -7.78 -25.10 -2.73
C LEU A 273 -8.59 -26.09 -3.56
N LEU A 274 -9.21 -27.07 -2.90
CA LEU A 274 -10.18 -27.97 -3.53
C LEU A 274 -11.59 -27.50 -3.34
N TYR A 275 -11.90 -27.16 -2.10
CA TYR A 275 -13.26 -26.83 -1.70
C TYR A 275 -13.21 -25.83 -0.56
N ALA A 276 -14.16 -24.91 -0.61
CA ALA A 276 -14.37 -23.86 0.34
C ALA A 276 -15.87 -23.67 0.45
N ASP A 277 -16.43 -23.93 1.63
CA ASP A 277 -17.84 -23.63 1.91
C ASP A 277 -18.01 -22.45 2.86
N THR A 278 -19.22 -21.92 2.87
CA THR A 278 -19.65 -20.82 3.74
C THR A 278 -19.89 -21.26 5.19
N TYR A 279 -19.75 -22.55 5.51
CA TYR A 279 -20.07 -23.16 6.81
C TYR A 279 -18.83 -23.58 7.62
N ASN A 280 -17.64 -23.17 7.19
CA ASN A 280 -16.34 -23.26 7.88
C ASN A 280 -15.48 -24.49 7.54
N GLN A 281 -15.45 -24.97 6.28
CA GLN A 281 -14.47 -25.96 5.85
C GLN A 281 -13.67 -25.50 4.64
N ILE A 282 -12.38 -25.22 4.86
CA ILE A 282 -11.39 -25.12 3.79
C ILE A 282 -10.77 -26.50 3.61
N LEU A 283 -10.96 -27.10 2.44
CA LEU A 283 -10.34 -28.35 2.05
C LEU A 283 -9.18 -28.08 1.08
N LEU A 284 -7.98 -28.46 1.50
CA LEU A 284 -6.77 -28.26 0.71
C LEU A 284 -6.17 -29.59 0.23
N LYS A 285 -5.91 -29.73 -1.07
CA LYS A 285 -5.20 -30.90 -1.64
C LYS A 285 -3.71 -30.74 -1.48
N HIS A 286 -3.13 -31.63 -0.68
CA HIS A 286 -1.83 -32.29 -0.85
C HIS A 286 -1.63 -33.29 0.30
N ASN A 287 -2.36 -33.11 1.42
CA ASN A 287 -2.46 -34.02 2.58
C ASN A 287 -3.84 -33.95 3.29
N LEU A 288 -4.91 -33.49 2.60
CA LEU A 288 -6.22 -33.18 3.21
C LEU A 288 -6.07 -32.36 4.50
N LEU A 289 -5.65 -31.10 4.36
CA LEU A 289 -5.67 -30.17 5.49
C LEU A 289 -7.08 -29.62 5.64
N HIS A 290 -7.67 -29.82 6.81
CA HIS A 290 -8.96 -29.26 7.20
C HIS A 290 -8.73 -28.04 8.10
N ILE A 291 -9.17 -26.88 7.64
CA ILE A 291 -9.13 -25.67 8.46
C ILE A 291 -10.56 -25.23 8.72
N LYS A 292 -10.88 -25.13 10.01
CA LYS A 292 -12.10 -24.52 10.52
C LYS A 292 -11.75 -23.08 10.90
N VAL A 293 -12.18 -22.15 10.05
CA VAL A 293 -12.01 -20.70 10.25
C VAL A 293 -13.21 -20.13 10.99
#